data_AF-A0AAV9KU45-F1
#
_entry.id   AF-A0AAV9KU45-F1
#
_cell.length_a   1.000
_cell.length_b   1.000
_cell.length_c   1.000
_cell.angle_alpha   90.00
_cell.angle_beta   90.00
_cell.angle_gamma   90.00
#
_symmetry.space_group_name_H-M   'P 1'
#
loop_
_entity.id
_entity.type
_entity.pdbx_description
1 polymer ?
#
loop_
_entity_poly.entity_id
_entity_poly.type
_entity_poly.pdbx_seq_one_letter_code
_entity_poly.pdbx_strand_id
1 'polypeptide(L)'
;MAKSVENGYGMPLDVWDVTKENVPKKYEGGSVCLRNLYNDDFSLSCIELFNDCGLGVDDEMRLYWDPRSSSSIFKLLSQVRA
;
A
#
# COMPACT_ATOMS: atom_id res chain seq x y z
N MET A 1 -0.63 -3.33 17.69
CA MET A 1 -0.21 -3.24 16.28
C MET A 1 1.30 -3.37 16.11
N ALA A 2 2.13 -2.73 16.94
CA ALA A 2 3.60 -2.79 16.78
C ALA A 2 4.22 -4.21 16.84
N LYS A 3 3.79 -5.06 17.80
CA LYS A 3 4.40 -6.39 18.02
C LYS A 3 4.19 -7.41 16.89
N SER A 4 3.14 -7.27 16.08
CA SER A 4 2.83 -8.22 15.00
C SER A 4 3.66 -7.96 13.74
N VAL A 5 4.13 -6.72 13.57
CA VAL A 5 5.01 -6.33 12.47
C VAL A 5 6.42 -6.90 12.68
N GLU A 6 6.87 -7.10 13.91
CA GLU A 6 8.23 -7.59 14.22
C GLU A 6 8.48 -9.05 13.83
N ASN A 7 7.44 -9.89 13.68
CA ASN A 7 7.61 -11.34 13.49
C ASN A 7 7.51 -11.81 12.02
N GLY A 8 7.57 -10.90 11.04
CA GLY A 8 7.51 -11.26 9.61
C GLY A 8 6.19 -11.94 9.18
N TYR A 9 5.14 -11.86 9.99
CA TYR A 9 3.78 -12.22 9.57
C TYR A 9 3.19 -11.05 8.79
N GLY A 10 2.65 -11.34 7.61
CA GLY A 10 1.92 -10.34 6.83
C GLY A 10 0.70 -9.89 7.62
N MET A 11 0.60 -8.59 7.90
CA MET A 11 -0.58 -8.02 8.52
C MET A 11 -1.60 -7.67 7.43
N PRO A 12 -2.85 -8.13 7.56
CA PRO A 12 -3.94 -7.62 6.73
C PRO A 12 -4.03 -6.12 6.91
N LEU A 13 -4.15 -5.40 5.80
CA LEU A 13 -4.10 -3.96 5.78
C LEU A 13 -5.12 -3.44 4.78
N ASP A 14 -5.94 -2.49 5.22
CA ASP A 14 -6.82 -1.75 4.31
C ASP A 14 -6.02 -0.64 3.64
N VAL A 15 -6.09 -0.58 2.30
CA VAL A 15 -5.42 0.44 1.50
C VAL A 15 -6.45 1.25 0.72
N TRP A 16 -6.41 2.57 0.86
CA TRP A 16 -7.22 3.49 0.06
C TRP A 16 -6.35 4.14 -1.01
N ASP A 17 -6.66 3.90 -2.27
CA ASP A 17 -6.12 4.69 -3.38
C ASP A 17 -6.89 6.01 -3.50
N VAL A 18 -6.18 7.13 -3.34
CA VAL A 18 -6.70 8.51 -3.48
C VAL A 18 -6.03 9.24 -4.64
N THR A 19 -5.41 8.51 -5.57
CA THR A 19 -4.78 9.08 -6.77
C THR A 19 -5.79 9.88 -7.60
N LYS A 20 -7.01 9.32 -7.77
CA LYS A 20 -8.13 10.03 -8.37
C LYS A 20 -8.90 10.75 -7.27
N GLU A 21 -8.69 12.07 -7.16
CA GLU A 21 -9.16 12.91 -6.04
C GLU A 21 -10.66 12.78 -5.72
N ASN A 22 -11.49 12.43 -6.69
CA ASN A 22 -12.95 12.34 -6.52
C ASN A 22 -13.51 10.92 -6.45
N VAL A 23 -12.67 9.90 -6.61
CA VAL A 23 -13.12 8.49 -6.65
C VAL A 23 -12.10 7.63 -5.88
N PRO A 24 -12.08 7.72 -4.53
CA PRO A 24 -11.21 6.88 -3.74
C PRO A 24 -11.62 5.41 -3.89
N LYS A 25 -10.65 4.53 -4.10
CA LYS A 25 -10.88 3.09 -4.22
C LYS A 25 -10.25 2.36 -3.03
N LYS A 26 -11.03 1.51 -2.35
CA LYS A 26 -10.54 0.69 -1.24
C LYS A 26 -10.08 -0.67 -1.77
N TYR A 27 -8.94 -1.11 -1.28
CA TYR A 27 -8.42 -2.46 -1.42
C TYR A 27 -8.34 -3.08 -0.02
N GLU A 28 -9.01 -4.20 0.19
CA GLU A 28 -9.11 -4.88 1.48
C GLU A 28 -9.11 -6.40 1.30
N GLY A 29 -8.82 -7.13 2.37
CA GLY A 29 -8.86 -8.59 2.39
C GLY A 29 -7.47 -9.25 2.36
N GLY A 30 -7.46 -10.59 2.31
CA GLY A 30 -6.24 -11.39 2.49
C GLY A 30 -5.16 -11.24 1.40
N SER A 31 -5.51 -10.63 0.26
CA SER A 31 -4.57 -10.31 -0.82
C SER A 31 -3.81 -8.99 -0.60
N VAL A 32 -4.24 -8.18 0.37
CA VAL A 32 -3.60 -6.92 0.74
C VAL A 32 -2.87 -7.09 2.07
N CYS A 33 -1.54 -7.15 2.01
CA CYS A 33 -0.75 -7.37 3.21
C CYS A 33 0.54 -6.56 3.22
N LEU A 34 0.82 -5.98 4.39
CA LEU A 34 2.10 -5.36 4.71
C LEU A 34 2.92 -6.35 5.52
N ARG A 35 4.12 -6.66 5.05
CA ARG A 35 5.04 -7.57 5.71
C ARG A 35 6.33 -6.84 6.02
N ASN A 36 6.81 -6.99 7.24
CA ASN A 36 8.16 -6.59 7.60
C ASN A 36 9.15 -7.61 7.04
N LEU A 37 10.19 -7.13 6.39
CA LEU A 37 11.31 -7.92 5.91
C LEU A 37 12.45 -7.85 6.94
N TYR A 38 13.51 -8.61 6.71
CA TYR A 38 14.73 -8.46 7.50
C TYR A 38 15.40 -7.13 7.12
N ASN A 39 15.89 -6.37 8.11
CA ASN A 39 16.59 -5.07 7.97
C ASN A 39 15.72 -3.81 7.82
N ASP A 40 14.60 -3.70 8.57
CA ASP A 40 13.72 -2.50 8.59
C ASP A 40 13.06 -2.17 7.24
N ASP A 41 13.15 -3.08 6.28
CA ASP A 41 12.45 -3.00 5.00
C ASP A 41 11.02 -3.54 5.14
N PHE A 42 10.11 -3.05 4.29
CA PHE A 42 8.73 -3.50 4.25
C PHE A 42 8.34 -3.92 2.84
N SER A 43 7.60 -5.03 2.70
CA SER A 43 6.94 -5.40 1.45
C SER A 43 5.44 -5.18 1.57
N LEU A 44 4.88 -4.40 0.65
CA LEU A 44 3.44 -4.30 0.45
C LEU A 44 3.04 -5.21 -0.72
N SER A 45 2.14 -6.15 -0.47
CA SER A 45 1.51 -6.94 -1.52
C SER A 45 0.09 -6.42 -1.74
N CYS A 46 -0.20 -5.91 -2.93
CA CYS A 46 -1.53 -5.45 -3.33
C CYS A 46 -1.66 -5.48 -4.87
N ILE A 47 -1.81 -6.66 -5.46
CA ILE A 47 -1.74 -6.84 -6.93
C ILE A 47 -2.79 -5.99 -7.67
N GLU A 48 -4.02 -5.91 -7.15
CA GLU A 48 -5.08 -5.13 -7.77
C GLU A 48 -4.75 -3.64 -7.87
N LEU A 49 -4.17 -3.06 -6.81
CA LEU A 49 -3.74 -1.66 -6.82
C LEU A 49 -2.67 -1.41 -7.87
N PHE A 50 -1.69 -2.31 -7.98
CA PHE A 50 -0.61 -2.18 -8.96
C PHE A 50 -1.14 -2.25 -10.40
N ASN A 51 -2.09 -3.16 -10.66
CA ASN A 51 -2.73 -3.30 -11.98
C ASN A 51 -3.62 -2.10 -12.32
N ASP A 52 -4.43 -1.61 -11.37
CA ASP A 52 -5.33 -0.48 -11.59
C ASP A 52 -4.59 0.83 -11.81
N CYS A 53 -3.49 1.02 -11.10
CA CYS A 53 -2.64 2.20 -11.23
C CYS A 53 -1.68 2.09 -12.41
N GLY A 54 -1.46 0.88 -12.95
CA GLY A 54 -0.45 0.63 -13.97
C GLY A 54 0.96 0.95 -13.49
N LEU A 55 1.27 0.57 -12.24
CA LEU A 55 2.57 0.89 -11.61
C LEU A 55 3.72 0.22 -12.37
N GLY A 56 4.70 1.04 -12.75
CA GLY A 56 5.93 0.65 -13.38
C GLY A 56 7.15 0.79 -12.47
N VAL A 57 8.31 0.39 -13.01
CA VAL A 57 9.61 0.71 -12.41
C VAL A 57 9.81 2.23 -12.52
N ASP A 58 10.42 2.82 -11.49
CA ASP A 58 10.70 4.27 -11.36
C ASP A 58 9.47 5.18 -11.14
N ASP A 59 8.26 4.61 -11.01
CA ASP A 59 7.09 5.37 -10.59
C ASP A 59 7.24 5.87 -9.15
N GLU A 60 6.81 7.11 -8.91
CA GLU A 60 6.84 7.70 -7.57
C GLU A 60 5.48 7.58 -6.91
N MET A 61 5.42 6.88 -5.79
CA MET A 61 4.22 6.72 -4.98
C MET A 61 4.45 7.18 -3.55
N ARG A 62 3.38 7.59 -2.88
CA ARG A 62 3.35 7.81 -1.44
C ARG A 62 2.38 6.86 -0.77
N LEU A 63 2.85 6.32 0.34
CA LEU A 63 2.05 5.58 1.30
C LEU A 63 2.11 6.33 2.62
N TYR A 64 0.96 6.64 3.22
CA TYR A 64 0.90 7.18 4.56
C TYR A 64 -0.15 6.47 5.39
N TRP A 65 0.07 6.42 6.70
CA TRP A 65 -0.85 5.79 7.63
C TRP A 65 -1.86 6.82 8.16
N ASP A 66 -3.16 6.53 8.06
CA ASP A 66 -4.20 7.29 8.74
C ASP A 66 -4.56 6.58 10.07
N PRO A 67 -4.15 7.13 11.23
CA PRO A 67 -4.44 6.52 12.52
C PRO A 67 -5.92 6.56 12.90
N ARG A 68 -6.74 7.42 12.27
CA ARG A 68 -8.18 7.52 12.60
C ARG A 68 -8.97 6.36 12.02
N SER A 69 -8.64 5.96 10.79
CA SER A 69 -9.27 4.85 10.08
C SER A 69 -8.51 3.54 10.21
N SER A 70 -7.32 3.55 10.84
CA SER A 70 -6.41 2.39 10.89
C SER A 70 -6.15 1.79 9.49
N SER A 71 -6.08 2.66 8.48
CA SER A 71 -5.92 2.31 7.08
C SER A 71 -4.67 3.00 6.53
N SER A 72 -4.05 2.39 5.52
CA SER A 72 -3.03 3.10 4.73
C SER A 72 -3.68 3.81 3.57
N ILE A 73 -3.16 4.98 3.24
CA ILE A 73 -3.59 5.77 2.10
C ILE A 73 -2.45 5.77 1.08
N PHE A 74 -2.79 5.39 -0.14
CA PHE A 74 -1.92 5.34 -1.30
C PHE A 74 -2.23 6.51 -2.23
N LYS A 75 -1.19 7.17 -2.74
CA LYS A 75 -1.30 8.16 -3.82
C LYS A 75 -0.13 7.99 -4.79
N LEU A 76 -0.45 7.75 -6.05
CA LEU A 76 0.52 7.84 -7.14
C LEU A 76 0.83 9.31 -7.43
N LEU A 77 2.10 9.68 -7.46
CA LEU A 77 2.57 11.05 -7.65
C LEU A 77 3.04 11.31 -9.08
N SER A 78 3.75 10.34 -9.65
CA SER A 78 4.37 10.44 -10.96
C SER A 78 4.42 9.06 -11.60
N GLN A 79 4.13 9.02 -12.90
CA GLN A 79 4.36 7.84 -13.73
C GLN A 79 5.47 8.12 -14.73
N VAL A 80 6.51 7.29 -14.72
CA VAL A 80 7.54 7.31 -15.76
C VAL A 80 7.01 6.47 -16.92
N ARG A 81 6.38 7.13 -17.89
CA ARG A 81 5.93 6.45 -19.10
C ARG A 81 7.15 6.12 -19.96
N ALA A 82 7.36 4.82 -20.21
CA ALA A 82 8.21 4.34 -21.29
C ALA A 82 7.60 4.67 -22.67
#